data_AF-A0A151RUQ2-F1
#
_entry.id   AF-A0A151RUQ2-F1
#
_cell.length_a   1.000
_cell.length_b   1.000
_cell.length_c   1.000
_cell.angle_alpha   90.00
_cell.angle_beta   90.00
_cell.angle_gamma   90.00
#
_symmetry.space_group_name_H-M   'P 1'
#
loop_
_entity.id
_entity.type
_entity.pdbx_description
1 polymer ?
#
loop_
_entity_poly.entity_id
_entity_poly.type
_entity_poly.pdbx_seq_one_letter_code
_entity_poly.pdbx_strand_id
1 'polypeptide(L)'
;MVFFDLQQSCSFCSNFLESSQHLFLECEFSRNVWHNMFIWSRINLELPSSLGQMFFLLRSMFLGKAKKKKWRDIFWHATIWVIWTNRNEIAFRDKTVLHFNSFYQIKITSRHWWMYRNGCRPSFFFASWCIDP
;
A
#
# COMPACT_ATOMS: atom_id res chain seq x y z
N MET A 1 31.21 20.68 1.98
CA MET A 1 30.11 20.17 1.14
C MET A 1 28.83 20.33 1.93
N VAL A 2 27.97 21.27 1.51
CA VAL A 2 26.66 21.47 2.12
C VAL A 2 25.72 20.48 1.45
N PHE A 3 25.31 19.42 2.14
CA PHE A 3 24.13 18.67 1.75
C PHE A 3 22.94 19.58 2.02
N PHE A 4 22.52 20.33 1.00
CA PHE A 4 21.17 20.86 0.98
C PHE A 4 20.25 19.64 0.82
N ASP A 5 19.79 19.06 1.93
CA ASP A 5 18.49 18.42 1.93
C ASP A 5 17.47 19.56 1.71
N LEU A 6 17.35 19.99 0.44
CA LEU A 6 16.19 20.73 -0.03
C LEU A 6 15.01 19.88 0.40
N GLN A 7 14.21 20.36 1.36
CA GLN A 7 13.04 19.64 1.83
C GLN A 7 12.16 19.40 0.60
N GLN A 8 12.22 18.19 0.06
CA GLN A 8 11.52 17.86 -1.18
C GLN A 8 10.03 17.88 -0.88
N SER A 9 9.26 18.59 -1.70
CA SER A 9 7.82 18.50 -1.66
C SER A 9 7.40 17.07 -1.97
N CYS A 10 6.28 16.64 -1.38
CA CYS A 10 5.73 15.31 -1.60
C CYS A 10 5.46 15.07 -3.07
N SER A 11 6.02 13.99 -3.61
CA SER A 11 5.93 13.65 -5.04
C SER A 11 4.50 13.47 -5.53
N PHE A 12 3.55 13.19 -4.63
CA PHE A 12 2.14 13.00 -4.98
C PHE A 12 1.30 14.27 -4.93
N CYS A 13 1.39 15.04 -3.85
CA CYS A 13 0.50 16.18 -3.62
C CYS A 13 1.17 17.53 -3.85
N SER A 14 2.50 17.61 -3.86
CA SER A 14 3.30 18.84 -3.94
C SER A 14 3.02 19.92 -2.89
N ASN A 15 2.05 19.71 -1.99
CA ASN A 15 1.53 20.70 -1.02
C ASN A 15 2.27 20.68 0.33
N PHE A 16 2.88 19.55 0.68
CA PHE A 16 3.55 19.36 1.96
C PHE A 16 4.95 18.80 1.72
N LEU A 17 5.82 18.96 2.72
CA LEU A 17 7.14 18.32 2.72
C LEU A 17 7.00 16.81 2.77
N GLU A 18 7.82 16.13 1.98
CA GLU A 18 7.84 14.68 1.98
C GLU A 18 8.50 14.16 3.27
N SER A 19 7.75 13.36 4.00
CA SER A 19 8.23 12.53 5.11
C SER A 19 7.60 11.15 4.99
N SER A 20 8.17 10.14 5.64
CA SER A 20 7.55 8.81 5.63
C SER A 20 6.12 8.83 6.19
N GLN A 21 5.90 9.61 7.26
CA GLN A 21 4.59 9.82 7.85
C GLN A 21 3.61 10.44 6.83
N HIS A 22 4.01 11.55 6.19
CA HIS A 22 3.16 12.17 5.18
C HIS A 22 2.92 11.24 4.00
N LEU A 23 3.98 10.67 3.44
CA LEU A 23 3.94 9.82 2.26
C LEU A 23 3.00 8.62 2.43
N PHE A 24 3.00 7.96 3.59
CA PHE A 24 2.22 6.73 3.78
C PHE A 24 0.86 6.95 4.45
N LEU A 25 0.67 8.00 5.26
CA LEU A 25 -0.54 8.14 6.09
C LEU A 25 -1.31 9.45 5.89
N GLU A 26 -0.63 10.57 5.62
CA GLU A 26 -1.26 11.90 5.64
C GLU A 26 -1.46 12.51 4.25
N CYS A 27 -0.71 12.04 3.25
CA CYS A 27 -0.88 12.47 1.88
C CYS A 27 -2.28 12.06 1.40
N GLU A 28 -3.02 13.01 0.83
CA GLU A 28 -4.35 12.74 0.28
C GLU A 28 -4.35 11.59 -0.73
N PHE A 29 -3.30 11.51 -1.55
CA PHE A 29 -3.08 10.40 -2.46
C PHE A 29 -3.07 9.06 -1.75
N SER A 30 -2.22 8.93 -0.74
CA SER A 30 -2.05 7.69 0.00
C SER A 30 -3.29 7.33 0.82
N ARG A 31 -3.95 8.32 1.43
CA ARG A 31 -5.23 8.11 2.13
C ARG A 31 -6.30 7.53 1.20
N ASN A 32 -6.42 8.05 -0.02
CA ASN A 32 -7.35 7.52 -1.01
C ASN A 32 -6.99 6.09 -1.44
N VAL A 33 -5.69 5.78 -1.58
CA VAL A 33 -5.24 4.41 -1.88
C VAL A 33 -5.62 3.44 -0.75
N TRP A 34 -5.37 3.81 0.50
CA TRP A 34 -5.75 3.02 1.68
C TRP A 34 -7.25 2.83 1.79
N HIS A 35 -8.04 3.89 1.58
CA HIS A 35 -9.48 3.83 1.64
C HIS A 35 -10.05 2.81 0.62
N ASN A 36 -9.60 2.86 -0.63
CA ASN A 36 -9.98 1.89 -1.65
C ASN A 36 -9.56 0.46 -1.30
N MET A 37 -8.37 0.30 -0.69
CA MET A 37 -7.90 -1.00 -0.23
C MET A 37 -8.78 -1.55 0.90
N PHE A 38 -9.14 -0.74 1.89
CA PHE A 38 -10.01 -1.15 3.00
C PHE A 38 -11.39 -1.58 2.55
N ILE A 39 -12.00 -0.82 1.63
CA ILE A 39 -13.28 -1.20 1.00
C ILE A 39 -13.15 -2.57 0.32
N TRP A 40 -12.12 -2.73 -0.52
CA TRP A 40 -11.92 -3.95 -1.30
C TRP A 40 -11.64 -5.18 -0.44
N SER A 41 -10.83 -5.03 0.61
CA SER A 41 -10.47 -6.10 1.53
C SER A 41 -11.52 -6.36 2.63
N ARG A 42 -12.62 -5.60 2.65
CA ARG A 42 -13.65 -5.62 3.71
C ARG A 42 -13.03 -5.48 5.11
N ILE A 43 -11.98 -4.66 5.21
CA ILE A 43 -11.32 -4.33 6.47
C ILE A 43 -11.92 -3.03 6.99
N ASN A 44 -12.69 -3.12 8.06
CA ASN A 44 -13.21 -1.94 8.75
C ASN A 44 -12.16 -1.44 9.77
N LEU A 45 -11.16 -0.72 9.28
CA LEU A 45 -10.12 -0.09 10.09
C LEU A 45 -9.90 1.34 9.62
N GLU A 46 -9.66 2.23 10.57
CA GLU A 46 -9.20 3.57 10.28
C GLU A 46 -7.67 3.58 10.13
N LEU A 47 -7.18 4.53 9.34
CA LEU A 47 -5.75 4.77 9.25
C LEU A 47 -5.23 5.24 10.62
N PRO A 48 -4.19 4.59 11.15
CA PRO A 48 -3.59 5.02 12.41
C PRO A 48 -2.92 6.40 12.24
N SER A 49 -2.80 7.12 13.35
CA SER A 49 -2.20 8.47 13.33
C SER A 49 -0.68 8.47 13.21
N SER A 50 -0.02 7.31 13.33
CA SER A 50 1.44 7.21 13.15
C SER A 50 1.87 5.89 12.53
N LEU A 51 3.03 5.89 11.88
CA LEU A 51 3.66 4.68 11.37
C LEU A 51 3.90 3.63 12.46
N GLY A 52 4.26 4.05 13.68
CA GLY A 52 4.44 3.13 14.81
C GLY A 52 3.14 2.38 15.17
N GLN A 53 2.02 3.09 15.22
CA GLN A 53 0.70 2.49 15.42
C GLN A 53 0.30 1.60 14.23
N MET A 54 0.65 2.00 13.00
CA MET A 54 0.47 1.17 11.82
C MET A 54 1.21 -0.17 11.96
N PHE A 55 2.49 -0.15 12.29
CA PHE A 55 3.26 -1.38 12.51
C PHE A 55 2.67 -2.25 13.63
N PHE A 56 2.19 -1.64 14.71
CA PHE A 56 1.53 -2.39 15.79
C PHE A 56 0.22 -3.05 15.32
N LEU A 57 -0.61 -2.31 14.58
CA LEU A 57 -1.85 -2.81 13.99
C LEU A 57 -1.57 -3.97 13.04
N LEU A 58 -0.61 -3.79 12.13
CA LEU A 58 -0.11 -4.84 11.23
C LEU A 58 0.32 -6.08 12.01
N ARG A 59 1.16 -5.91 13.05
CA ARG A 59 1.61 -6.99 13.93
C ARG A 59 0.47 -7.76 14.58
N SER A 60 -0.53 -7.07 15.11
CA SER A 60 -1.70 -7.72 15.71
C SER A 60 -2.50 -8.53 14.67
N MET A 61 -2.55 -8.08 13.41
CA MET A 61 -3.16 -8.84 12.33
C MET A 61 -2.33 -10.05 11.91
N PHE A 62 -1.00 -9.97 11.88
CA PHE A 62 -0.11 -11.10 11.58
C PHE A 62 -0.21 -12.21 12.64
N LEU A 63 -0.29 -11.84 13.92
CA LEU A 63 -0.24 -12.76 15.06
C LEU A 63 -1.61 -13.36 15.45
N GLY A 64 -2.70 -12.94 14.80
CA GLY A 64 -4.02 -13.50 15.03
C GLY A 64 -4.07 -14.99 14.68
N LYS A 65 -4.47 -15.84 15.65
CA LYS A 65 -4.48 -17.32 15.53
C LYS A 65 -5.39 -17.91 14.42
N ALA A 66 -6.16 -17.09 13.71
CA ALA A 66 -7.05 -17.56 12.66
C ALA A 66 -6.33 -17.64 11.30
N LYS A 67 -6.13 -18.87 10.78
CA LYS A 67 -5.63 -19.14 9.41
C LYS A 67 -6.36 -18.32 8.32
N LYS A 68 -7.58 -17.86 8.58
CA LYS A 68 -8.41 -17.01 7.71
C LYS A 68 -7.94 -15.54 7.59
N LYS A 69 -6.89 -15.09 8.27
CA LYS A 69 -6.41 -13.68 8.23
C LYS A 69 -5.03 -13.50 7.57
N LYS A 70 -4.37 -14.57 7.13
CA LYS A 70 -3.01 -14.54 6.54
C LYS A 70 -2.89 -13.86 5.18
N TRP A 71 -3.98 -13.37 4.59
CA TRP A 71 -3.95 -12.63 3.32
C TRP A 71 -3.97 -11.11 3.54
N ARG A 72 -4.54 -10.65 4.66
CA ARG A 72 -4.64 -9.21 5.01
C ARG A 72 -3.25 -8.58 5.07
N ASP A 73 -2.38 -9.34 5.70
CA ASP A 73 -0.94 -9.20 5.84
C ASP A 73 -0.23 -8.84 4.51
N ILE A 74 -0.60 -9.48 3.41
CA ILE A 74 -0.08 -9.23 2.05
C ILE A 74 -0.66 -7.93 1.48
N PHE A 75 -1.94 -7.61 1.71
CA PHE A 75 -2.53 -6.36 1.22
C PHE A 75 -1.88 -5.12 1.82
N TRP A 76 -1.54 -5.19 3.10
CA TRP A 76 -0.82 -4.11 3.75
C TRP A 76 0.55 -3.87 3.15
N HIS A 77 1.36 -4.92 3.03
CA HIS A 77 2.69 -4.79 2.42
C HIS A 77 2.61 -4.39 0.95
N ALA A 78 1.66 -4.94 0.18
CA ALA A 78 1.46 -4.59 -1.22
C ALA A 78 1.08 -3.12 -1.38
N THR A 79 0.26 -2.58 -0.48
CA THR A 79 -0.12 -1.15 -0.48
C THR A 79 1.08 -0.26 -0.20
N ILE A 80 1.84 -0.54 0.86
CA ILE A 80 3.07 0.21 1.18
C ILE A 80 4.04 0.16 0.01
N TRP A 81 4.23 -1.03 -0.56
CA TRP A 81 5.12 -1.24 -1.70
C TRP A 81 4.70 -0.41 -2.91
N VAL A 82 3.43 -0.46 -3.30
CA VAL A 82 2.93 0.28 -4.46
C VAL A 82 3.03 1.80 -4.25
N ILE A 83 2.72 2.30 -3.05
CA ILE A 83 2.90 3.72 -2.72
C ILE A 83 4.37 4.10 -2.89
N TRP A 84 5.29 3.33 -2.30
CA TRP A 84 6.72 3.59 -2.39
C TRP A 84 7.25 3.54 -3.83
N THR A 85 6.88 2.53 -4.61
CA THR A 85 7.33 2.41 -6.00
C THR A 85 6.79 3.54 -6.85
N ASN A 86 5.52 3.91 -6.69
CA ASN A 86 4.92 4.99 -7.45
C ASN A 86 5.58 6.34 -7.15
N ARG A 87 5.89 6.60 -5.88
CA ARG A 87 6.68 7.78 -5.48
C ARG A 87 8.03 7.79 -6.17
N ASN A 88 8.74 6.65 -6.22
CA ASN A 88 10.04 6.56 -6.89
C ASN A 88 9.96 6.72 -8.41
N GLU A 89 8.89 6.27 -9.05
CA GLU A 89 8.67 6.53 -10.48
C GLU A 89 8.50 8.03 -10.77
N ILE A 90 7.85 8.77 -9.87
CA ILE A 90 7.73 10.23 -10.01
C ILE A 90 9.09 10.89 -9.74
N ALA A 91 9.73 10.57 -8.61
CA ALA A 91 10.93 11.26 -8.14
C ALA A 91 12.18 11.01 -9.02
N PHE A 92 12.29 9.83 -9.65
CA PHE A 92 13.52 9.44 -10.37
C PHE A 92 13.33 9.17 -11.86
N ARG A 93 12.09 9.12 -12.35
CA ARG A 93 11.79 8.73 -13.74
C ARG A 93 10.81 9.68 -14.44
N ASP A 94 10.47 10.82 -13.82
CA ASP A 94 9.55 11.83 -14.35
C ASP A 94 8.23 11.25 -14.87
N LYS A 95 7.73 10.19 -14.24
CA LYS A 95 6.46 9.56 -14.63
C LYS A 95 5.29 10.17 -13.88
N THR A 96 4.18 10.34 -14.59
CA THR A 96 2.89 10.65 -13.97
C THR A 96 2.22 9.36 -13.49
N VAL A 97 1.85 9.30 -12.20
CA VAL A 97 1.10 8.18 -11.63
C VAL A 97 -0.34 8.60 -11.35
N LEU A 98 -1.30 7.86 -11.90
CA LEU A 98 -2.71 8.04 -11.60
C LEU A 98 -3.13 7.20 -10.38
N HIS A 99 -4.04 7.73 -9.56
CA HIS A 99 -4.57 7.02 -8.39
C HIS A 99 -5.16 5.65 -8.73
N PHE A 100 -5.97 5.58 -9.80
CA PHE A 100 -6.61 4.34 -10.25
C PHE A 100 -5.59 3.23 -10.56
N ASN A 101 -4.44 3.60 -11.14
CA ASN A 101 -3.37 2.66 -11.43
C ASN A 101 -2.79 2.07 -10.15
N SER A 102 -2.67 2.86 -9.09
CA SER A 102 -2.14 2.37 -7.80
C SER A 102 -2.99 1.25 -7.23
N PHE A 103 -4.31 1.42 -7.21
CA PHE A 103 -5.20 0.39 -6.68
C PHE A 103 -5.16 -0.90 -7.52
N TYR A 104 -5.11 -0.78 -8.85
CA TYR A 104 -4.94 -1.93 -9.73
C TYR A 104 -3.59 -2.65 -9.48
N GLN A 105 -2.50 -1.90 -9.32
CA GLN A 105 -1.18 -2.45 -8.99
C GLN A 105 -1.18 -3.17 -7.63
N ILE A 106 -1.94 -2.69 -6.65
CA ILE A 106 -2.10 -3.38 -5.36
C ILE A 106 -2.74 -4.75 -5.56
N LYS A 107 -3.80 -4.86 -6.37
CA LYS A 107 -4.46 -6.14 -6.65
C LYS A 107 -3.52 -7.13 -7.33
N ILE A 108 -2.74 -6.68 -8.32
CA ILE A 108 -1.76 -7.53 -9.01
C ILE A 108 -0.64 -7.96 -8.06
N THR A 109 -0.01 -7.00 -7.38
CA THR A 109 1.14 -7.24 -6.50
C THR A 109 0.77 -8.20 -5.38
N SER A 110 -0.36 -7.95 -4.72
CA SER A 110 -0.87 -8.82 -3.66
C SER A 110 -1.18 -10.22 -4.15
N ARG A 111 -1.78 -10.38 -5.35
CA ARG A 111 -2.04 -11.71 -5.93
C ARG A 111 -0.74 -12.45 -6.20
N HIS A 112 0.23 -11.80 -6.84
CA HIS A 112 1.52 -12.41 -7.13
C HIS A 112 2.21 -12.89 -5.85
N TRP A 113 2.24 -12.06 -4.81
CA TRP A 113 2.84 -12.43 -3.53
C TRP A 113 2.09 -13.55 -2.82
N TRP A 114 0.75 -13.54 -2.89
CA TRP A 114 -0.07 -14.62 -2.35
C TRP A 114 0.20 -15.96 -3.04
N MET A 115 0.26 -15.97 -4.38
CA MET A 115 0.55 -17.17 -5.17
C MET A 115 1.96 -17.68 -4.88
N TYR A 116 2.96 -16.79 -4.79
CA TYR A 116 4.32 -17.16 -4.44
C TYR A 116 4.39 -17.82 -3.05
N ARG A 117 3.66 -17.27 -2.06
CA ARG A 117 3.62 -17.79 -0.68
C ARG A 117 2.90 -19.13 -0.54
N ASN A 118 1.86 -19.40 -1.34
CA ASN A 118 0.96 -20.55 -1.16
C ASN A 118 1.02 -21.59 -2.28
N GLY A 119 1.88 -21.39 -3.28
CA GLY A 119 1.95 -22.18 -4.51
C GLY A 119 0.90 -21.74 -5.53
N CYS A 120 1.30 -21.66 -6.81
CA CYS A 120 0.42 -21.31 -7.91
C CYS A 120 -0.71 -22.34 -8.05
N ARG A 121 -1.94 -21.95 -7.70
CA ARG A 121 -3.14 -22.78 -7.91
C ARG A 121 -3.83 -22.36 -9.21
N PRO A 122 -3.99 -23.24 -10.22
CA PRO A 122 -4.57 -22.91 -11.52
C PRO A 122 -6.00 -22.33 -11.45
N SER A 123 -6.76 -22.65 -10.40
CA SER A 123 -8.13 -22.17 -10.20
C SER A 123 -8.25 -20.73 -9.67
N PHE A 124 -7.13 -20.06 -9.39
CA PHE A 124 -7.14 -18.73 -8.77
C PHE A 124 -7.09 -17.60 -9.80
N PHE A 125 -8.16 -17.42 -10.57
CA PHE A 125 -8.23 -16.37 -11.59
C PHE A 125 -8.13 -14.97 -10.98
N PHE A 126 -7.51 -14.03 -11.72
CA PHE A 126 -7.39 -12.64 -11.28
C PHE A 126 -8.75 -11.98 -11.05
N ALA A 127 -9.76 -12.31 -11.86
CA ALA A 127 -11.13 -11.83 -11.67
C ALA A 127 -11.71 -12.25 -10.31
N SER A 128 -11.49 -13.50 -9.90
CA SER A 128 -11.91 -14.00 -8.59
C SER A 128 -11.23 -13.24 -7.46
N TRP A 129 -9.91 -13.01 -7.55
CA TRP A 129 -9.15 -12.19 -6.58
C TRP A 129 -9.65 -10.75 -6.50
N CYS A 130 -10.09 -10.18 -7.62
CA CYS A 130 -10.61 -8.81 -7.63
C CYS A 130 -11.97 -8.66 -6.94
N ILE A 131 -12.78 -9.72 -6.88
CA ILE A 131 -14.14 -9.72 -6.31
C ILE A 131 -14.11 -10.11 -4.83
N ASP A 132 -13.36 -11.17 -4.50
CA ASP A 132 -13.26 -11.71 -3.14
C ASP A 132 -11.80 -12.13 -2.89
N PRO A 133 -10.95 -11.17 -2.49
CA PRO A 133 -9.53 -11.42 -2.20
C PRO A 133 -9.27 -12.40 -1.04
#